data_AF-A0A553JEA9-F1
#
_entry.id   AF-A0A553JEA9-F1
#
_cell.length_a   1.000
_cell.length_b   1.000
_cell.length_c   1.000
_cell.angle_alpha   90.00
_cell.angle_beta   90.00
_cell.angle_gamma   90.00
#
_symmetry.space_group_name_H-M   'P 1'
#
loop_
_entity.id
_entity.type
_entity.pdbx_description
1 polymer ?
#
loop_
_entity_poly.entity_id
_entity_poly.type
_entity_poly.pdbx_seq_one_letter_code
_entity_poly.pdbx_strand_id
1 'polypeptide(L)'
;MNEFESWNKKNGVFGLQLPDGWFGRPFDNQHRTTLTVDRDNKLILELDNQLYLVFTKPLKVEVSGNDFIISSFKQLVFDYQGYGDMKAHSKVYNSGVVTLASYSW
;
A
#
# COMPACT_ATOMS: atom_id res chain seq x y z
N MET A 1 4.84 12.35 4.68
CA MET A 1 3.36 12.31 4.75
C MET A 1 2.63 13.14 3.69
N ASN A 2 2.87 14.46 3.58
CA ASN A 2 2.02 15.39 2.78
C ASN A 2 1.79 14.99 1.31
N GLU A 3 2.77 14.36 0.66
CA GLU A 3 2.67 13.90 -0.72
C GLU A 3 1.66 12.76 -0.88
N PHE A 4 1.68 11.77 0.03
CA PHE A 4 0.73 10.67 0.03
C PHE A 4 -0.70 11.13 0.29
N GLU A 5 -0.91 12.01 1.28
CA GLU A 5 -2.25 12.53 1.60
C GLU A 5 -2.85 13.30 0.42
N SER A 6 -2.03 14.12 -0.25
CA SER A 6 -2.44 14.86 -1.44
C SER A 6 -2.82 13.93 -2.59
N TRP A 7 -2.01 12.91 -2.83
CA TRP A 7 -2.26 11.89 -3.84
C TRP A 7 -3.52 11.06 -3.54
N ASN A 8 -3.68 10.62 -2.29
CA ASN A 8 -4.80 9.79 -1.85
C ASN A 8 -6.12 10.55 -1.95
N LYS A 9 -6.14 11.85 -1.63
CA LYS A 9 -7.32 12.71 -1.79
C LYS A 9 -7.77 12.85 -3.24
N LYS A 10 -6.83 12.85 -4.19
CA LYS A 10 -7.13 12.94 -5.64
C LYS A 10 -7.71 11.63 -6.19
N ASN A 11 -7.15 10.49 -5.80
CA ASN A 11 -7.50 9.19 -6.40
C ASN A 11 -8.65 8.47 -5.68
N GLY A 12 -8.74 8.59 -4.35
CA GLY A 12 -9.80 7.99 -3.53
C GLY A 12 -9.73 6.46 -3.38
N VAL A 13 -9.53 5.74 -4.48
CA VAL A 13 -9.35 4.29 -4.56
C VAL A 13 -8.24 3.94 -5.55
N PHE A 14 -7.58 2.80 -5.35
CA PHE A 14 -6.45 2.35 -6.17
C PHE A 14 -6.31 0.82 -6.11
N GLY A 15 -5.65 0.25 -7.11
CA GLY A 15 -5.18 -1.13 -7.07
C GLY A 15 -3.89 -1.24 -6.24
N LEU A 16 -3.61 -2.45 -5.74
CA LEU A 16 -2.41 -2.72 -4.93
C LEU A 16 -1.50 -3.71 -5.65
N GLN A 17 -0.29 -3.27 -5.97
CA GLN A 17 0.78 -4.14 -6.44
C GLN A 17 1.87 -4.24 -5.36
N LEU A 18 2.15 -5.47 -4.94
CA LEU A 18 3.17 -5.84 -3.97
C LEU A 18 4.47 -6.26 -4.70
N PRO A 19 5.58 -6.49 -3.98
CA PRO A 19 6.82 -6.92 -4.60
C PRO A 19 6.72 -8.25 -5.37
N ASP A 20 5.75 -9.11 -5.03
CA ASP A 20 5.48 -10.39 -5.70
C ASP A 20 4.32 -10.31 -6.71
N GLY A 21 3.82 -9.11 -7.03
CA GLY A 21 2.78 -8.89 -8.04
C GLY A 21 1.48 -8.31 -7.47
N TRP A 22 0.42 -8.39 -8.27
CA TRP A 22 -0.88 -7.81 -7.90
C TRP A 22 -1.52 -8.54 -6.72
N PHE A 23 -2.04 -7.76 -5.77
CA PHE A 23 -2.94 -8.28 -4.75
C PHE A 23 -4.36 -8.25 -5.28
N GLY A 24 -4.91 -9.44 -5.57
CA GLY A 24 -6.16 -9.58 -6.29
C GLY A 24 -6.00 -9.51 -7.81
N ARG A 25 -7.12 -9.31 -8.51
CA ARG A 25 -7.16 -9.12 -9.96
C ARG A 25 -6.71 -7.70 -10.31
N PRO A 26 -5.74 -7.55 -11.22
CA PRO A 26 -5.30 -6.24 -11.69
C PRO A 26 -6.50 -5.41 -12.18
N PHE A 27 -6.58 -4.17 -11.72
CA PHE A 27 -7.61 -3.20 -12.10
C PHE A 27 -9.07 -3.51 -11.69
N ASP A 28 -9.36 -4.70 -11.15
CA ASP A 28 -10.68 -5.04 -10.62
C ASP A 28 -10.76 -4.76 -9.11
N ASN A 29 -9.71 -5.10 -8.38
CA ASN A 29 -9.66 -4.90 -6.94
C ASN A 29 -9.26 -3.46 -6.61
N GLN A 30 -10.14 -2.77 -5.89
CA GLN A 30 -9.96 -1.38 -5.48
C GLN A 30 -9.91 -1.30 -3.96
N HIS A 31 -8.88 -0.62 -3.47
CA HIS A 31 -8.64 -0.41 -2.05
C HIS A 31 -8.68 1.09 -1.74
N ARG A 32 -9.14 1.40 -0.53
CA ARG A 32 -9.13 2.76 0.02
C ARG A 32 -8.25 2.79 1.25
N THR A 33 -7.43 3.84 1.37
CA THR A 33 -6.74 4.14 2.63
C THR A 33 -7.73 4.55 3.71
N THR A 34 -7.69 3.87 4.86
CA THR A 34 -8.52 4.16 6.04
C THR A 34 -7.71 4.79 7.17
N LEU A 35 -6.43 4.43 7.30
CA LEU A 35 -5.50 5.03 8.27
C LEU A 35 -4.08 5.18 7.68
N THR A 36 -3.42 6.26 8.07
CA THR A 36 -2.00 6.51 7.76
C THR A 36 -1.29 6.89 9.05
N VAL A 37 -0.20 6.18 9.39
CA VAL A 37 0.64 6.50 10.55
C VAL A 37 2.10 6.59 10.12
N ASP A 38 2.69 7.77 10.28
CA ASP A 38 4.10 8.04 9.96
C ASP A 38 4.86 8.26 11.27
N ARG A 39 5.87 7.43 11.50
CA ARG A 39 6.75 7.43 12.67
C ARG A 39 8.19 7.46 12.20
N ASP A 40 9.13 7.75 13.08
CA ASP A 40 10.55 7.90 12.73
C ASP A 40 11.12 6.66 12.01
N ASN A 41 10.71 5.46 12.41
CA ASN A 41 11.20 4.19 11.89
C ASN A 41 10.17 3.39 11.07
N LYS A 42 8.91 3.80 11.05
CA LYS A 42 7.81 3.07 10.40
C LYS A 42 6.90 3.99 9.59
N LEU A 43 6.38 3.47 8.49
CA LEU A 43 5.17 3.98 7.84
C LEU A 43 4.13 2.87 7.84
N ILE A 44 2.93 3.16 8.31
CA ILE A 44 1.81 2.22 8.33
C ILE A 44 0.70 2.79 7.47
N LEU A 45 0.28 2.04 6.46
CA LEU A 45 -0.94 2.29 5.70
C LEU A 45 -1.94 1.20 6.03
N GLU A 46 -3.13 1.58 6.47
CA GLU A 46 -4.28 0.69 6.58
C GLU A 46 -5.18 0.91 5.37
N LEU A 47 -5.60 -0.18 4.73
CA LEU A 47 -6.55 -0.17 3.64
C LEU A 47 -7.80 -0.98 4.03
N ASP A 48 -8.96 -0.48 3.64
CA ASP A 48 -10.27 -1.12 3.81
C ASP A 48 -10.58 -1.58 5.26
N ASN A 49 -9.95 -0.98 6.27
CA ASN A 49 -10.01 -1.36 7.70
C ASN A 49 -9.53 -2.80 8.01
N GLN A 50 -8.79 -3.46 7.11
CA GLN A 50 -8.40 -4.87 7.30
C GLN A 50 -7.07 -5.27 6.66
N LEU A 51 -6.47 -4.41 5.83
CA LEU A 51 -5.19 -4.64 5.17
C LEU A 51 -4.17 -3.66 5.77
N TYR A 52 -3.02 -4.15 6.23
CA TYR A 52 -1.96 -3.33 6.81
C TYR A 52 -0.67 -3.49 6.02
N LEU A 53 -0.17 -2.39 5.47
CA LEU A 53 1.17 -2.27 4.91
C LEU A 53 2.07 -1.57 5.93
N VAL A 54 2.92 -2.33 6.61
CA VAL A 54 3.86 -1.82 7.62
C VAL A 54 5.26 -1.79 7.05
N PHE A 55 5.69 -0.61 6.62
CA PHE A 55 7.02 -0.36 6.10
C PHE A 55 8.00 0.00 7.21
N THR A 56 9.22 -0.54 7.11
CA THR A 56 10.37 -0.16 7.93
C THR A 56 11.28 0.78 7.15
N LYS A 57 11.54 1.95 7.72
CA LYS A 57 12.36 3.01 7.12
C LYS A 57 13.87 2.68 7.12
N PRO A 58 14.70 3.36 6.31
CA PRO A 58 14.34 4.37 5.31
C PRO A 58 13.47 3.78 4.20
N LEU A 59 12.73 4.63 3.52
CA LEU A 59 11.96 4.30 2.32
C LEU A 59 11.97 5.52 1.39
N LYS A 60 11.69 5.31 0.11
CA LYS A 60 11.49 6.36 -0.87
C LYS A 60 10.03 6.34 -1.31
N VAL A 61 9.42 7.51 -1.39
CA VAL A 61 8.10 7.70 -2.02
C VAL A 61 8.27 8.54 -3.27
N GLU A 62 7.52 8.24 -4.31
CA GLU A 62 7.45 9.04 -5.53
C GLU A 62 6.09 8.88 -6.20
N VAL A 63 5.62 9.95 -6.83
CA VAL A 63 4.47 9.90 -7.74
C VAL A 63 5.00 9.75 -9.17
N SER A 64 4.59 8.70 -9.86
CA SER A 64 4.96 8.45 -11.26
C SER A 64 3.69 8.38 -12.12
N GLY A 65 3.49 9.38 -12.97
CA GLY A 65 2.19 9.56 -13.64
C GLY A 65 1.08 9.83 -12.61
N ASN A 66 0.10 8.93 -12.54
CA ASN A 66 -0.95 8.98 -11.51
C ASN A 66 -0.72 7.96 -10.38
N ASP A 67 0.34 7.14 -10.41
CA ASP A 67 0.58 6.10 -9.43
C ASP A 67 1.44 6.59 -8.26
N PHE A 68 1.22 6.01 -7.08
CA PHE A 68 2.05 6.26 -5.91
C PHE A 68 2.96 5.06 -5.65
N ILE A 69 4.26 5.30 -5.66
CA ILE A 69 5.28 4.26 -5.60
C ILE A 69 6.05 4.39 -4.29
N ILE A 70 6.15 3.27 -3.57
CA ILE A 70 6.94 3.14 -2.34
C ILE A 70 8.04 2.10 -2.59
N SER A 71 9.30 2.51 -2.43
CA SER A 71 10.46 1.66 -2.69
C SER A 71 11.54 1.86 -1.64
N SER A 72 12.67 1.15 -1.78
CA SER A 72 13.86 1.31 -0.93
C SER A 72 13.62 1.14 0.58
N PHE A 73 12.50 0.50 0.96
CA PHE A 73 12.20 0.15 2.34
C PHE A 73 13.11 -0.98 2.83
N LYS A 74 13.46 -0.98 4.12
CA LYS A 74 14.21 -2.10 4.73
C LYS A 74 13.40 -3.37 4.85
N GLN A 75 12.10 -3.23 5.10
CA GLN A 75 11.17 -4.33 5.24
C GLN A 75 9.75 -3.82 5.01
N LEU A 76 8.91 -4.65 4.40
CA LEU A 76 7.46 -4.51 4.38
C LEU A 76 6.85 -5.75 5.03
N VAL A 77 5.95 -5.55 5.98
CA VAL A 77 5.00 -6.57 6.42
C VAL A 77 3.64 -6.21 5.83
N PHE A 78 3.07 -7.12 5.04
CA PHE A 78 1.70 -7.03 4.56
C PHE A 78 0.83 -8.01 5.34
N ASP A 79 0.09 -7.49 6.31
CA ASP A 79 -0.80 -8.25 7.17
C ASP A 79 -2.24 -8.01 6.74
N TYR A 80 -3.01 -9.07 6.53
CA TYR A 80 -4.39 -8.93 6.05
C TYR A 80 -5.31 -10.07 6.46
N GLN A 81 -6.60 -9.78 6.44
CA GLN A 81 -7.66 -10.77 6.59
C GLN A 81 -8.25 -11.13 5.21
N GLY A 82 -8.56 -12.41 5.00
CA GLY A 82 -9.25 -12.87 3.81
C GLY A 82 -10.65 -12.28 3.72
N TYR A 83 -10.99 -11.74 2.55
CA TYR A 83 -12.34 -11.22 2.28
C TYR A 83 -13.36 -12.36 2.37
N GLY A 84 -14.26 -12.30 3.35
CA GLY A 84 -15.38 -13.24 3.52
C GLY A 84 -15.12 -14.42 4.45
N ASP A 85 -13.88 -14.67 4.88
CA ASP A 85 -13.54 -15.75 5.81
C ASP A 85 -12.77 -15.31 7.07
N MET A 86 -12.37 -14.03 7.14
CA MET A 86 -11.59 -13.43 8.25
C MET A 86 -10.28 -14.17 8.55
N LYS A 87 -9.80 -14.99 7.61
CA LYS A 87 -8.59 -15.78 7.80
C LYS A 87 -7.39 -14.85 7.81
N ALA A 88 -6.56 -14.95 8.84
CA ALA A 88 -5.35 -14.14 8.94
C ALA A 88 -4.28 -14.60 7.96
N HIS A 89 -3.65 -13.65 7.30
CA HIS A 89 -2.54 -13.82 6.37
C HIS A 89 -1.47 -12.77 6.67
N SER A 90 -0.21 -13.14 6.48
CA SER A 90 0.91 -12.21 6.61
C SER A 90 2.00 -12.55 5.61
N LYS A 91 2.51 -11.54 4.91
CA LYS A 91 3.65 -11.65 3.99
C LYS A 91 4.75 -10.68 4.42
N VAL A 92 6.00 -11.12 4.32
CA VAL A 92 7.17 -10.31 4.66
C VAL A 92 8.07 -10.17 3.45
N TYR A 93 8.43 -8.94 3.13
CA TYR A 93 9.36 -8.60 2.04
C TYR A 93 10.53 -7.81 2.61
N ASN A 94 11.76 -8.21 2.29
CA ASN A 94 12.98 -7.52 2.74
C ASN A 94 13.45 -6.43 1.77
N SER A 95 12.83 -6.33 0.59
CA SER A 95 13.06 -5.32 -0.42
C SER A 95 11.95 -5.39 -1.48
N GLY A 96 11.83 -4.35 -2.29
CA GLY A 96 10.94 -4.36 -3.45
C GLY A 96 10.33 -3.00 -3.72
N VAL A 97 9.25 -3.03 -4.49
CA VAL A 97 8.44 -1.86 -4.83
C VAL A 97 6.98 -2.20 -4.52
N VAL A 98 6.29 -1.27 -3.89
CA VAL A 98 4.83 -1.28 -3.75
C VAL A 98 4.29 -0.15 -4.60
N THR A 99 3.30 -0.45 -5.43
CA THR A 99 2.60 0.53 -6.25
C THR A 99 1.15 0.59 -5.83
N LEU A 100 0.68 1.79 -5.49
CA LEU A 100 -0.74 2.09 -5.40
C LEU A 100 -1.16 2.62 -6.77
N ALA A 101 -1.73 1.72 -7.56
CA ALA A 101 -2.03 1.95 -8.97
C ALA A 101 -3.34 2.70 -9.10
N SER A 102 -3.26 3.90 -9.65
CA SER A 102 -4.42 4.75 -9.91
C SER A 102 -5.24 4.25 -11.09
N TYR A 103 -6.54 4.57 -11.08
CA TYR A 103 -7.41 4.39 -12.22
C TYR A 103 -7.51 5.73 -12.96
N SER A 104 -6.99 5.77 -14.20
CA SER A 104 -7.24 6.89 -15.10
C SER A 104 -8.48 6.55 -15.92
N TRP A 105 -9.63 7.12 -15.55
CA TRP A 105 -10.84 7.10 -16.36
C TRP A 105 -10.82 8.27 -17.35
#